data_AF-A0A943S892-F1
#
_entry.id   AF-A0A943S892-F1
#
_cell.length_a   1.000
_cell.length_b   1.000
_cell.length_c   1.000
_cell.angle_alpha   90.00
_cell.angle_beta   90.00
_cell.angle_gamma   90.00
#
_symmetry.space_group_name_H-M   'P 1'
#
loop_
_entity.id
_entity.type
_entity.pdbx_description
1 polymer ?
#
loop_
_entity_poly.entity_id
_entity_poly.type
_entity_poly.pdbx_seq_one_letter_code
_entity_poly.pdbx_strand_id
1 'polypeptide(L)'
;MEDMVYNDQVAGSCVHIVQEPAVRAEKGLYNTEMFNSVGNTIFTVFLVVILIYLIIWTVKFSGTQLDKKRARQSIEVRAKQNSIRQRTIACSKNYWYNNREVEDCPEDVPVERYYHYFETEQECIKALIMEMYDCALVRTEEIERIAFGEVKPVELNFSSSYEVDDEYDDFDYDFDEAVEELMNQDDDEVAAAAEEADDSEIRAEIYDCWTGYVMQLYDMVCVNCNEEMKNHIRNKIMVYGHKDPEILIHSPE
;
A
#
# COMPACT_ATOMS: atom_id res chain seq x y z
N MET A 1 78.71 127.67 14.68
CA MET A 1 78.72 129.09 14.30
C MET A 1 77.94 129.14 13.00
N GLU A 2 76.83 129.90 13.02
CA GLU A 2 75.95 130.25 11.89
C GLU A 2 75.09 129.08 11.33
N ASP A 3 73.80 129.02 11.65
CA ASP A 3 72.67 129.81 11.09
C ASP A 3 72.48 129.60 9.59
N MET A 4 71.35 129.02 9.18
CA MET A 4 70.26 129.81 8.58
C MET A 4 69.08 128.97 8.08
N VAL A 5 67.93 129.52 8.38
CA VAL A 5 66.56 129.18 7.98
C VAL A 5 66.29 129.69 6.54
N TYR A 6 65.41 129.01 5.77
CA TYR A 6 64.13 129.52 5.19
C TYR A 6 63.75 128.95 3.80
N ASN A 7 62.50 128.42 3.75
CA ASN A 7 61.52 128.23 2.64
C ASN A 7 61.98 127.55 1.33
N ASP A 8 61.16 126.74 0.64
CA ASP A 8 59.80 127.06 0.21
C ASP A 8 58.93 125.82 -0.09
N GLN A 9 57.62 126.06 -0.22
CA GLN A 9 56.50 125.13 -0.34
C GLN A 9 56.47 124.30 -1.65
N VAL A 10 55.74 123.16 -1.64
CA VAL A 10 54.52 122.86 -2.45
C VAL A 10 54.32 121.34 -2.68
N ALA A 11 53.08 120.90 -2.38
CA ALA A 11 52.38 119.65 -2.76
C ALA A 11 52.92 118.33 -2.17
N GLY A 12 52.20 117.57 -1.33
CA GLY A 12 50.76 117.38 -1.22
C GLY A 12 50.30 116.21 -2.11
N SER A 13 50.26 114.98 -1.58
CA SER A 13 49.06 114.12 -1.62
C SER A 13 49.26 112.79 -0.89
N CYS A 14 48.19 112.39 -0.20
CA CYS A 14 48.03 111.27 0.73
C CYS A 14 48.31 109.87 0.17
N VAL A 15 48.88 109.06 1.06
CA VAL A 15 48.74 107.60 1.10
C VAL A 15 47.31 107.25 1.53
N HIS A 16 46.60 106.43 0.75
CA HIS A 16 45.47 105.65 1.24
C HIS A 16 45.47 104.26 0.58
N ILE A 17 45.69 103.26 1.43
CA ILE A 17 45.49 101.84 1.19
C ILE A 17 43.98 101.60 1.07
N VAL A 18 43.51 101.01 -0.03
CA VAL A 18 42.15 100.45 -0.12
C VAL A 18 42.23 99.03 -0.68
N GLN A 19 41.75 98.12 0.15
CA GLN A 19 41.69 96.67 -0.02
C GLN A 19 40.37 96.35 -0.76
N GLU A 20 40.44 95.74 -1.94
CA GLU A 20 39.24 95.28 -2.66
C GLU A 20 38.68 93.98 -2.03
N PRO A 21 37.36 93.87 -1.79
CA PRO A 21 36.76 92.65 -1.30
C PRO A 21 36.52 91.63 -2.42
N ALA A 22 36.87 90.37 -2.14
CA ALA A 22 36.61 89.22 -3.00
C ALA A 22 35.10 89.01 -3.23
N VAL A 23 34.67 89.14 -4.49
CA VAL A 23 33.32 88.74 -4.92
C VAL A 23 33.27 87.22 -4.99
N ARG A 24 32.69 86.62 -3.95
CA ARG A 24 32.49 85.18 -3.76
C ARG A 24 31.42 84.65 -4.74
N ALA A 25 31.76 83.56 -5.42
CA ALA A 25 30.90 82.81 -6.30
C ALA A 25 29.73 82.14 -5.54
N GLU A 26 28.53 82.74 -5.57
CA GLU A 26 27.33 82.14 -4.94
C GLU A 26 26.45 81.32 -5.91
N LYS A 27 26.64 81.42 -7.24
CA LYS A 27 25.77 80.70 -8.20
C LYS A 27 26.12 79.23 -8.43
N GLY A 28 27.31 78.78 -8.01
CA GLY A 28 27.76 77.39 -8.17
C GLY A 28 27.32 76.46 -7.04
N LEU A 29 27.14 76.98 -5.82
CA LEU A 29 26.90 76.17 -4.62
C LEU A 29 25.45 75.66 -4.53
N TYR A 30 24.48 76.50 -4.88
CA TYR A 30 23.05 76.16 -4.82
C TYR A 30 22.66 75.02 -5.77
N ASN A 31 23.26 74.97 -6.97
CA ASN A 31 22.95 73.90 -7.92
C ASN A 31 23.53 72.56 -7.45
N THR A 32 24.77 72.53 -6.96
CA THR A 32 25.38 71.26 -6.52
C THR A 32 24.72 70.70 -5.25
N GLU A 33 24.33 71.56 -4.30
CA GLU A 33 23.60 71.14 -3.10
C GLU A 33 22.16 70.70 -3.40
N MET A 34 21.45 71.38 -4.31
CA MET A 34 20.09 71.01 -4.71
C MET A 34 20.07 69.71 -5.53
N PHE A 35 21.04 69.48 -6.44
CA PHE A 35 21.17 68.21 -7.17
C PHE A 35 21.54 67.04 -6.25
N ASN A 36 22.38 67.25 -5.23
CA ASN A 36 22.69 66.22 -4.24
C ASN A 36 21.49 65.92 -3.32
N SER A 37 20.71 66.93 -2.92
CA SER A 37 19.50 66.74 -2.11
C SER A 37 18.37 66.04 -2.86
N VAL A 38 18.09 66.47 -4.09
CA VAL A 38 17.06 65.87 -4.96
C VAL A 38 17.49 64.46 -5.39
N GLY A 39 18.76 64.26 -5.75
CA GLY A 39 19.31 62.94 -6.10
C GLY A 39 19.25 61.95 -4.94
N ASN A 40 19.59 62.38 -3.73
CA ASN A 40 19.50 61.54 -2.53
C ASN A 40 18.04 61.20 -2.18
N THR A 41 17.11 62.14 -2.39
CA THR A 41 15.67 61.91 -2.18
C THR A 41 15.12 60.87 -3.16
N ILE A 42 15.45 60.98 -4.45
CA ILE A 42 15.03 60.02 -5.48
C ILE A 42 15.61 58.63 -5.19
N PHE A 43 16.89 58.57 -4.81
CA PHE A 43 17.55 57.31 -4.44
C PHE A 43 16.90 56.67 -3.21
N THR A 44 16.54 57.47 -2.19
CA THR A 44 15.86 57.00 -0.99
C THR A 44 14.48 56.43 -1.32
N VAL A 45 13.68 57.12 -2.16
CA VAL A 45 12.37 56.62 -2.60
C VAL A 45 12.52 55.31 -3.37
N PHE A 46 13.51 55.22 -4.26
CA PHE A 46 13.78 54.00 -5.02
C PHE A 46 14.16 52.82 -4.11
N LEU A 47 15.00 53.07 -3.09
CA LEU A 47 15.36 52.06 -2.09
C LEU A 47 14.15 51.60 -1.27
N VAL A 48 13.25 52.51 -0.89
CA VAL A 48 12.02 52.17 -0.16
C VAL A 48 11.11 51.28 -1.02
N VAL A 49 10.95 51.58 -2.31
CA VAL A 49 10.15 50.76 -3.23
C VAL A 49 10.75 49.36 -3.38
N ILE A 50 12.08 49.25 -3.52
CA ILE A 50 12.78 47.95 -3.57
C ILE A 50 12.57 47.18 -2.26
N LEU A 51 12.72 47.83 -1.10
CA LEU A 51 12.52 47.18 0.19
C LEU A 51 11.09 46.65 0.34
N ILE A 52 10.08 47.42 -0.05
CA ILE A 52 8.67 46.98 -0.03
C ILE A 52 8.47 45.78 -0.95
N TYR A 53 9.04 45.81 -2.15
CA TYR A 53 8.98 44.69 -3.09
C TYR A 53 9.62 43.42 -2.50
N LEU A 54 10.79 43.53 -1.87
CA LEU A 54 11.48 42.41 -1.23
C LEU A 54 10.68 41.84 -0.04
N ILE A 55 10.01 42.69 0.76
CA ILE A 55 9.16 42.24 1.86
C ILE A 55 7.94 41.46 1.31
N ILE A 56 7.28 41.96 0.28
CA ILE A 56 6.12 41.27 -0.33
C ILE A 56 6.56 39.94 -0.95
N TRP A 57 7.71 39.93 -1.64
CA TRP A 57 8.23 38.74 -2.29
C TRP A 57 8.66 37.67 -1.28
N THR A 58 9.33 38.05 -0.19
CA THR A 58 9.75 37.13 0.88
C THR A 58 8.56 36.49 1.60
N VAL A 59 7.49 37.25 1.87
CA VAL A 59 6.27 36.72 2.48
C VAL A 59 5.58 35.71 1.55
N LYS A 60 5.41 36.05 0.25
CA LYS A 60 4.80 35.12 -0.71
C LYS A 60 5.65 33.87 -0.96
N PHE A 61 6.96 34.02 -1.09
CA PHE A 61 7.87 32.90 -1.29
C PHE A 61 7.86 31.96 -0.08
N SER A 62 7.89 32.51 1.14
CA SER A 62 7.80 31.74 2.38
C SER A 62 6.46 30.99 2.49
N GLY A 63 5.33 31.64 2.14
CA GLY A 63 4.02 31.02 2.10
C GLY A 63 3.96 29.82 1.15
N THR A 64 4.39 30.00 -0.10
CA THR A 64 4.36 28.92 -1.11
C THR A 64 5.23 27.72 -0.75
N GLN A 65 6.36 27.93 -0.07
CA GLN A 65 7.23 26.83 0.38
C GLN A 65 6.66 26.10 1.60
N LEU A 66 6.00 26.81 2.51
CA LEU A 66 5.30 26.20 3.65
C LEU A 66 4.08 25.40 3.21
N ASP A 67 3.31 25.90 2.24
CA ASP A 67 2.15 25.19 1.68
C ASP A 67 2.57 23.93 0.95
N LYS A 68 3.67 23.98 0.17
CA LYS A 68 4.26 22.78 -0.46
C LYS A 68 4.72 21.75 0.57
N LYS A 69 5.33 22.19 1.69
CA LYS A 69 5.74 21.29 2.77
C LYS A 69 4.55 20.67 3.49
N ARG A 70 3.51 21.46 3.80
CA ARG A 70 2.26 20.99 4.42
C ARG A 70 1.49 20.03 3.52
N ALA A 71 1.44 20.28 2.21
CA ALA A 71 0.80 19.41 1.24
C ALA A 71 1.51 18.05 1.12
N ARG A 72 2.85 18.04 1.12
CA ARG A 72 3.63 16.79 1.13
C ARG A 72 3.42 16.02 2.44
N GLN A 73 3.46 16.72 3.57
CA GLN A 73 3.26 16.13 4.89
C GLN A 73 1.83 15.58 5.06
N SER A 74 0.81 16.23 4.50
CA SER A 74 -0.57 15.73 4.55
C SER A 74 -0.80 14.51 3.66
N ILE A 75 -0.16 14.45 2.49
CA ILE A 75 -0.17 13.25 1.63
C ILE A 75 0.54 12.09 2.33
N GLU A 76 1.69 12.34 2.94
CA GLU A 76 2.44 11.31 3.67
C GLU A 76 1.70 10.82 4.92
N VAL A 77 1.07 11.72 5.68
CA VAL A 77 0.22 11.37 6.82
C VAL A 77 -0.99 10.55 6.36
N ARG A 78 -1.63 10.91 5.24
CA ARG A 78 -2.74 10.14 4.68
C ARG A 78 -2.30 8.78 4.16
N ALA A 79 -1.13 8.67 3.54
CA ALA A 79 -0.55 7.40 3.11
C ALA A 79 -0.21 6.50 4.31
N LYS A 80 0.41 7.06 5.36
CA LYS A 80 0.65 6.36 6.63
C LYS A 80 -0.65 5.92 7.28
N GLN A 81 -1.65 6.79 7.36
CA GLN A 81 -2.96 6.48 7.93
C GLN A 81 -3.71 5.41 7.12
N ASN A 82 -3.59 5.41 5.79
CA ASN A 82 -4.12 4.36 4.92
C ASN A 82 -3.38 3.03 5.14
N SER A 83 -2.05 3.04 5.24
CA SER A 83 -1.25 1.82 5.52
C SER A 83 -1.53 1.24 6.90
N ILE A 84 -1.82 2.10 7.89
CA ILE A 84 -2.23 1.68 9.23
C ILE A 84 -3.64 1.11 9.15
N ARG A 85 -4.58 1.79 8.49
CA ARG A 85 -5.96 1.30 8.32
C ARG A 85 -6.01 -0.03 7.56
N GLN A 86 -5.21 -0.21 6.52
CA GLN A 86 -5.10 -1.48 5.78
C GLN A 86 -4.53 -2.58 6.67
N ARG A 87 -3.47 -2.31 7.44
CA ARG A 87 -2.95 -3.27 8.44
C ARG A 87 -3.96 -3.59 9.55
N THR A 88 -4.73 -2.60 10.00
CA THR A 88 -5.77 -2.81 11.01
C THR A 88 -6.95 -3.62 10.46
N ILE A 89 -7.32 -3.44 9.19
CA ILE A 89 -8.36 -4.24 8.51
C ILE A 89 -7.87 -5.68 8.26
N ALA A 90 -6.63 -5.87 7.84
CA ALA A 90 -6.01 -7.19 7.71
C ALA A 90 -5.90 -7.92 9.06
N CYS A 91 -5.75 -7.18 10.17
CA CYS A 91 -5.76 -7.74 11.51
C CYS A 91 -7.18 -8.04 12.05
N SER A 92 -8.24 -7.57 11.39
CA SER A 92 -9.63 -7.75 11.86
C SER A 92 -10.47 -8.72 11.04
N LYS A 93 -9.99 -9.15 9.87
CA LYS A 93 -10.71 -10.07 8.99
C LYS A 93 -10.01 -11.43 8.94
N ASN A 94 -10.80 -12.50 8.90
CA ASN A 94 -10.27 -13.83 8.65
C ASN A 94 -9.93 -13.97 7.16
N TYR A 95 -8.84 -14.66 6.86
CA TYR A 95 -8.44 -14.94 5.48
C TYR A 95 -7.56 -16.17 5.42
N TRP A 96 -7.45 -16.75 4.23
CA TRP A 96 -6.43 -17.73 3.90
C TRP A 96 -5.70 -17.34 2.61
N TYR A 97 -4.53 -17.91 2.35
CA TYR A 97 -3.80 -17.75 1.10
C TYR A 97 -2.94 -18.98 0.81
N ASN A 98 -2.66 -19.23 -0.46
CA ASN A 98 -1.71 -20.23 -0.90
C ASN A 98 -0.27 -19.65 -0.82
N ASN A 99 0.61 -20.33 -0.08
CA ASN A 99 1.99 -19.89 0.14
C ASN A 99 2.74 -19.75 -1.19
N ARG A 100 2.52 -20.65 -2.15
CA ARG A 100 3.19 -20.60 -3.46
C ARG A 100 2.81 -19.35 -4.25
N GLU A 101 1.53 -19.00 -4.26
CA GLU A 101 1.05 -17.81 -4.96
C GLU A 101 1.60 -16.52 -4.36
N VAL A 102 1.72 -16.48 -3.03
CA VAL A 102 2.32 -15.34 -2.34
C VAL A 102 3.84 -15.28 -2.56
N GLU A 103 4.52 -16.43 -2.61
CA GLU A 103 5.96 -16.53 -2.93
C GLU A 103 6.25 -16.10 -4.38
N ASP A 104 5.40 -16.47 -5.33
CA ASP A 104 5.51 -16.13 -6.74
C ASP A 104 4.94 -14.73 -7.07
N CYS A 105 4.45 -14.00 -6.07
CA CYS A 105 3.86 -12.66 -6.24
C CYS A 105 4.91 -11.66 -6.77
N PRO A 106 4.64 -10.97 -7.90
CA PRO A 106 5.52 -9.93 -8.42
C PRO A 106 5.72 -8.76 -7.44
N GLU A 107 6.93 -8.18 -7.39
CA GLU A 107 7.27 -7.09 -6.44
C GLU A 107 6.39 -5.83 -6.57
N ASP A 108 5.80 -5.61 -7.74
CA ASP A 108 4.92 -4.46 -8.02
C ASP A 108 3.45 -4.70 -7.66
N VAL A 109 3.11 -5.93 -7.25
CA VAL A 109 1.76 -6.35 -6.90
C VAL A 109 1.65 -6.51 -5.36
N PRO A 110 0.63 -5.91 -4.73
CA PRO A 110 0.38 -6.15 -3.32
C PRO A 110 -0.07 -7.60 -3.09
N VAL A 111 0.65 -8.32 -2.24
CA VAL A 111 0.39 -9.73 -1.87
C VAL A 111 -1.01 -9.95 -1.32
N GLU A 112 -1.63 -8.93 -0.72
CA GLU A 112 -2.98 -9.00 -0.19
C GLU A 112 -4.06 -9.27 -1.27
N ARG A 113 -3.71 -9.20 -2.56
CA ARG A 113 -4.58 -9.63 -3.65
C ARG A 113 -4.79 -11.14 -3.70
N TYR A 114 -3.86 -11.91 -3.15
CA TYR A 114 -3.92 -13.38 -3.05
C TYR A 114 -4.56 -13.83 -1.73
N TYR A 115 -5.09 -12.90 -0.93
CA TYR A 115 -5.79 -13.24 0.30
C TYR A 115 -7.27 -13.49 0.01
N HIS A 116 -7.70 -14.70 0.36
CA HIS A 116 -9.09 -15.13 0.30
C HIS A 116 -9.75 -14.85 1.65
N TYR A 117 -10.50 -13.75 1.72
CA TYR A 117 -11.22 -13.37 2.94
C TYR A 117 -12.50 -14.18 3.10
N PHE A 118 -12.82 -14.55 4.34
CA PHE A 118 -14.04 -15.27 4.68
C PHE A 118 -14.69 -14.68 5.94
N GLU A 119 -16.02 -14.77 6.02
CA GLU A 119 -16.79 -14.33 7.18
C GLU A 119 -17.16 -15.51 8.09
N THR A 120 -17.43 -16.66 7.50
CA THR A 120 -17.83 -17.88 8.21
C THR A 120 -16.80 -19.00 8.05
N GLU A 121 -16.76 -19.91 9.02
CA GLU A 121 -15.92 -21.12 8.94
C GLU A 121 -16.31 -22.01 7.76
N GLN A 122 -17.61 -22.10 7.49
CA GLN A 122 -18.16 -22.87 6.38
C GLN A 122 -17.64 -22.40 5.02
N GLU A 123 -17.60 -21.09 4.79
CA GLU A 123 -17.01 -20.50 3.56
C GLU A 123 -15.53 -20.89 3.42
N CYS A 124 -14.78 -20.86 4.52
CA CYS A 124 -13.38 -21.26 4.50
C CYS A 124 -13.21 -22.76 4.23
N ILE A 125 -14.06 -23.61 4.83
CA ILE A 125 -14.03 -25.07 4.63
C ILE A 125 -14.32 -25.41 3.16
N LYS A 126 -15.39 -24.82 2.58
CA LYS A 126 -15.72 -24.99 1.15
C LYS A 126 -14.54 -24.61 0.27
N ALA A 127 -13.98 -23.42 0.48
CA ALA A 127 -12.86 -22.91 -0.31
C ALA A 127 -11.62 -23.81 -0.22
N LEU A 128 -11.29 -24.29 0.98
CA LEU A 128 -10.13 -25.13 1.20
C LEU A 128 -10.30 -26.55 0.64
N ILE A 129 -11.52 -27.12 0.70
CA ILE A 129 -11.79 -28.41 0.04
C ILE A 129 -11.68 -28.26 -1.47
N MET A 130 -12.28 -27.23 -2.08
CA MET A 130 -12.12 -26.95 -3.51
C MET A 130 -10.65 -26.80 -3.90
N GLU A 131 -9.87 -26.04 -3.13
CA GLU A 131 -8.43 -25.88 -3.34
C GLU A 131 -7.67 -27.22 -3.32
N MET A 132 -8.09 -28.20 -2.51
CA MET A 132 -7.47 -29.54 -2.50
C MET A 132 -7.68 -30.28 -3.83
N TYR A 133 -8.84 -30.14 -4.47
CA TYR A 133 -9.12 -30.72 -5.78
C TYR A 133 -8.41 -29.93 -6.89
N ASP A 134 -8.47 -28.60 -6.86
CA ASP A 134 -7.84 -27.72 -7.85
C ASP A 134 -6.31 -27.89 -7.90
N CYS A 135 -5.68 -28.08 -6.73
CA CYS A 135 -4.26 -28.36 -6.62
C CYS A 135 -3.89 -29.82 -6.93
N ALA A 136 -4.86 -30.66 -7.30
CA ALA A 136 -4.71 -32.10 -7.50
C ALA A 136 -4.05 -32.80 -6.29
N LEU A 137 -4.35 -32.33 -5.08
CA LEU A 137 -3.92 -32.99 -3.84
C LEU A 137 -4.74 -34.26 -3.62
N VAL A 138 -6.05 -34.19 -3.86
CA VAL A 138 -6.93 -35.36 -3.80
C VAL A 138 -6.69 -36.23 -5.02
N ARG A 139 -6.05 -37.37 -4.82
CA ARG A 139 -5.88 -38.38 -5.87
C ARG A 139 -7.11 -39.27 -5.91
N THR A 140 -8.08 -38.89 -6.74
CA THR A 140 -9.37 -39.59 -6.85
C THR A 140 -9.19 -41.03 -7.31
N GLU A 141 -8.17 -41.33 -8.13
CA GLU A 141 -7.85 -42.68 -8.57
C GLU A 141 -7.29 -43.57 -7.44
N GLU A 142 -6.72 -42.95 -6.40
CA GLU A 142 -6.28 -43.66 -5.21
C GLU A 142 -7.45 -43.99 -4.30
N ILE A 143 -8.38 -43.04 -4.10
CA ILE A 143 -9.62 -43.27 -3.36
C ILE A 143 -10.47 -44.34 -4.06
N GLU A 144 -10.65 -44.24 -5.38
CA GLU A 144 -11.39 -45.21 -6.20
C GLU A 144 -10.79 -46.61 -6.07
N ARG A 145 -9.45 -46.72 -6.13
CA ARG A 145 -8.75 -48.00 -5.99
C ARG A 145 -8.96 -48.64 -4.62
N ILE A 146 -8.99 -47.85 -3.56
CA ILE A 146 -9.22 -48.34 -2.19
C ILE A 146 -10.68 -48.77 -2.05
N ALA A 147 -11.63 -47.96 -2.53
CA ALA A 147 -13.06 -48.19 -2.39
C ALA A 147 -13.58 -49.36 -3.24
N PHE A 148 -13.16 -49.44 -4.51
CA PHE A 148 -13.75 -50.35 -5.51
C PHE A 148 -12.74 -51.38 -6.06
N GLY A 149 -11.48 -51.33 -5.63
CA GLY A 149 -10.41 -52.21 -6.09
C GLY A 149 -9.69 -51.70 -7.34
N GLU A 150 -8.79 -52.50 -7.91
CA GLU A 150 -8.06 -52.10 -9.12
C GLU A 150 -9.02 -51.78 -10.29
N VAL A 151 -9.01 -50.51 -10.71
CA VAL A 151 -9.61 -50.06 -11.96
C VAL A 151 -8.98 -50.89 -13.09
N LYS A 152 -9.76 -51.78 -13.71
CA LYS A 152 -9.29 -52.49 -14.91
C LYS A 152 -8.92 -51.43 -15.95
N PRO A 153 -7.71 -51.49 -16.56
CA PRO A 153 -7.39 -50.58 -17.64
C PRO A 153 -8.48 -50.71 -18.69
N VAL A 154 -9.11 -49.59 -19.05
CA VAL A 154 -10.01 -49.54 -20.20
C VAL A 154 -9.19 -50.03 -21.39
N GLU A 155 -9.50 -51.22 -21.89
CA GLU A 155 -8.95 -51.69 -23.16
C GLU A 155 -9.42 -50.69 -24.23
N LEU A 156 -8.54 -49.76 -24.60
CA LEU A 156 -8.80 -48.81 -25.67
C LEU A 156 -8.88 -49.56 -27.01
N ASN A 157 -10.06 -50.11 -27.29
CA ASN A 157 -10.41 -50.58 -28.62
C ASN A 157 -10.62 -49.35 -29.51
N PHE A 158 -9.52 -48.88 -30.12
CA PHE A 158 -9.43 -47.77 -31.08
C PHE A 158 -10.32 -47.89 -32.34
N SER A 159 -11.26 -48.84 -32.40
CA SER A 159 -12.13 -49.09 -33.55
C SER A 159 -13.63 -48.98 -33.26
N SER A 160 -14.05 -48.62 -32.04
CA SER A 160 -15.45 -48.30 -31.79
C SER A 160 -15.62 -46.79 -31.86
N SER A 161 -16.45 -46.30 -32.77
CA SER A 161 -16.99 -44.94 -32.70
C SER A 161 -17.77 -44.84 -31.39
N TYR A 162 -17.17 -44.23 -30.38
CA TYR A 162 -17.83 -43.99 -29.10
C TYR A 162 -18.97 -42.98 -29.35
N GLU A 163 -20.19 -43.48 -29.42
CA GLU A 163 -21.29 -42.79 -28.75
C GLU A 163 -20.86 -42.74 -27.29
N VAL A 164 -20.45 -41.56 -26.84
CA VAL A 164 -20.36 -41.28 -25.41
C VAL A 164 -21.80 -41.42 -24.95
N ASP A 165 -22.13 -42.51 -24.26
CA ASP A 165 -23.36 -42.53 -23.48
C ASP A 165 -23.16 -41.44 -22.42
N ASP A 166 -23.93 -40.37 -22.54
CA ASP A 166 -23.98 -39.22 -21.63
C ASP A 166 -24.52 -39.64 -20.23
N GLU A 167 -24.45 -40.91 -19.86
CA GLU A 167 -24.95 -41.51 -18.62
C GLU A 167 -23.96 -41.30 -17.45
N TYR A 168 -23.31 -40.13 -17.41
CA TYR A 168 -22.51 -39.64 -16.29
C TYR A 168 -23.00 -38.26 -15.82
N ASP A 169 -24.24 -37.89 -16.16
CA ASP A 169 -24.84 -36.57 -15.90
C ASP A 169 -25.84 -36.54 -14.71
N ASP A 170 -25.91 -37.59 -13.88
CA ASP A 170 -26.92 -37.68 -12.78
C ASP A 170 -26.33 -38.05 -11.41
N PHE A 171 -25.07 -37.66 -11.12
CA PHE A 171 -24.59 -37.61 -9.74
C PHE A 171 -25.06 -36.30 -9.10
N ASP A 172 -26.30 -36.29 -8.58
CA ASP A 172 -26.96 -35.15 -7.94
C ASP A 172 -26.39 -34.89 -6.52
N TYR A 173 -25.08 -34.64 -6.45
CA TYR A 173 -24.41 -34.28 -5.21
C TYR A 173 -24.32 -32.77 -5.06
N ASP A 174 -25.07 -32.25 -4.09
CA ASP A 174 -24.98 -30.85 -3.70
C ASP A 174 -23.84 -30.66 -2.67
N PHE A 175 -22.70 -30.17 -3.15
CA PHE A 175 -21.55 -29.87 -2.30
C PHE A 175 -21.87 -28.80 -1.24
N ASP A 176 -22.71 -27.81 -1.58
CA ASP A 176 -23.08 -26.76 -0.65
C ASP A 176 -23.87 -27.34 0.53
N GLU A 177 -24.84 -28.22 0.25
CA GLU A 177 -25.62 -28.97 1.23
C GLU A 177 -24.72 -29.89 2.06
N ALA A 178 -23.81 -30.62 1.43
CA ALA A 178 -22.96 -31.57 2.15
C ALA A 178 -22.01 -30.90 3.16
N VAL A 179 -21.53 -29.69 2.86
CA VAL A 179 -20.74 -28.91 3.83
C VAL A 179 -21.64 -28.27 4.90
N GLU A 180 -22.89 -27.93 4.60
CA GLU A 180 -23.85 -27.54 5.64
C GLU A 180 -24.14 -28.67 6.62
N GLU A 181 -24.36 -29.89 6.12
CA GLU A 181 -24.51 -31.08 6.96
C GLU A 181 -23.27 -31.29 7.84
N LEU A 182 -22.08 -31.20 7.26
CA LEU A 182 -20.80 -31.36 7.97
C LEU A 182 -20.68 -30.41 9.17
N MET A 183 -21.17 -29.17 9.04
CA MET A 183 -21.18 -28.19 10.12
C MET A 183 -22.13 -28.56 11.26
N ASN A 184 -23.21 -29.30 10.97
CA ASN A 184 -24.23 -29.69 11.93
C ASN A 184 -24.01 -31.08 12.54
N GLN A 185 -23.12 -31.88 11.96
CA GLN A 185 -22.78 -33.22 12.44
C GLN A 185 -21.89 -33.19 13.69
N ASP A 186 -22.13 -34.17 14.56
CA ASP A 186 -21.25 -34.47 15.69
C ASP A 186 -20.07 -35.33 15.19
N ASP A 187 -18.86 -34.82 15.36
CA ASP A 187 -17.64 -35.45 14.84
C ASP A 187 -17.42 -36.86 15.44
N ASP A 188 -17.78 -37.06 16.72
CA ASP A 188 -17.64 -38.35 17.40
C ASP A 188 -18.69 -39.36 16.89
N GLU A 189 -19.89 -38.89 16.55
CA GLU A 189 -20.94 -39.74 15.96
C GLU A 189 -20.57 -40.20 14.55
N VAL A 190 -19.99 -39.31 13.73
CA VAL A 190 -19.53 -39.65 12.37
C VAL A 190 -18.41 -40.69 12.44
N ALA A 191 -17.43 -40.51 13.32
CA ALA A 191 -16.35 -41.47 13.50
C ALA A 191 -16.87 -42.83 14.00
N ALA A 192 -17.77 -42.85 14.98
CA ALA A 192 -18.38 -44.08 15.48
C ALA A 192 -19.18 -44.81 14.39
N ALA A 193 -19.94 -44.08 13.58
CA ALA A 193 -20.69 -44.66 12.47
C ALA A 193 -19.77 -45.28 11.41
N ALA A 194 -18.61 -44.66 11.15
CA ALA A 194 -17.60 -45.21 10.24
C ALA A 194 -16.95 -46.50 10.80
N GLU A 195 -16.72 -46.58 12.11
CA GLU A 195 -16.16 -47.77 12.77
C GLU A 195 -17.15 -48.94 12.82
N GLU A 196 -18.46 -48.67 12.92
CA GLU A 196 -19.51 -49.70 12.97
C GLU A 196 -19.91 -50.24 11.59
N ALA A 197 -19.47 -49.60 10.50
CA ALA A 197 -19.84 -49.98 9.14
C ALA A 197 -19.22 -51.31 8.69
N ASP A 198 -19.93 -52.03 7.81
CA ASP A 198 -19.47 -53.31 7.25
C ASP A 198 -18.15 -53.16 6.46
N ASP A 199 -17.91 -51.98 5.89
CA ASP A 199 -16.73 -51.56 5.12
C ASP A 199 -15.74 -50.72 5.95
N SER A 200 -15.78 -50.81 7.29
CA SER A 200 -14.95 -50.01 8.21
C SER A 200 -13.45 -50.03 7.91
N GLU A 201 -12.88 -51.17 7.50
CA GLU A 201 -11.46 -51.27 7.13
C GLU A 201 -11.12 -50.41 5.90
N ILE A 202 -11.97 -50.45 4.86
CA ILE A 202 -11.83 -49.65 3.64
C ILE A 202 -12.01 -48.17 3.97
N ARG A 203 -13.04 -47.84 4.76
CA ARG A 203 -13.30 -46.46 5.20
C ARG A 203 -12.15 -45.88 6.01
N ALA A 204 -11.52 -46.67 6.87
CA ALA A 204 -10.34 -46.25 7.62
C ALA A 204 -9.15 -45.95 6.70
N GLU A 205 -8.90 -46.78 5.68
CA GLU A 205 -7.83 -46.54 4.71
C GLU A 205 -8.08 -45.28 3.86
N ILE A 206 -9.33 -45.06 3.43
CA ILE A 206 -9.71 -43.83 2.71
C ILE A 206 -9.54 -42.60 3.61
N TYR A 207 -9.95 -42.70 4.88
CA TYR A 207 -9.78 -41.61 5.83
C TYR A 207 -8.30 -41.29 6.09
N ASP A 208 -7.46 -42.30 6.29
CA ASP A 208 -6.01 -42.11 6.44
C ASP A 208 -5.40 -41.42 5.20
N CYS A 209 -5.85 -41.80 4.01
CA CYS A 209 -5.46 -41.18 2.76
C CYS A 209 -5.90 -39.71 2.69
N TRP A 210 -7.18 -39.44 3.00
CA TRP A 210 -7.76 -38.10 3.04
C TRP A 210 -7.03 -37.18 4.01
N THR A 211 -6.79 -37.64 5.24
CA THR A 211 -6.06 -36.85 6.25
C THR A 211 -4.65 -36.50 5.77
N GLY A 212 -3.99 -37.41 5.04
CA GLY A 212 -2.72 -37.15 4.36
C GLY A 212 -2.80 -36.01 3.35
N TYR A 213 -3.88 -35.90 2.58
CA TYR A 213 -4.12 -34.78 1.66
C TYR A 213 -4.36 -33.46 2.41
N VAL A 214 -5.15 -33.49 3.48
CA VAL A 214 -5.40 -32.30 4.31
C VAL A 214 -4.10 -31.80 4.94
N MET A 215 -3.22 -32.68 5.43
CA MET A 215 -1.91 -32.25 5.95
C MET A 215 -1.08 -31.55 4.87
N GLN A 216 -1.05 -32.08 3.65
CA GLN A 216 -0.36 -31.46 2.52
C GLN A 216 -0.95 -30.10 2.15
N LEU A 217 -2.27 -29.94 2.21
CA LEU A 217 -2.93 -28.65 2.02
C LEU A 217 -2.39 -27.64 3.03
N TYR A 218 -2.35 -27.99 4.33
CA TYR A 218 -1.89 -27.08 5.37
C TYR A 218 -0.39 -26.77 5.34
N ASP A 219 0.41 -27.55 4.61
CA ASP A 219 1.79 -27.17 4.27
C ASP A 219 1.83 -26.14 3.14
N MET A 220 0.82 -26.13 2.26
CA MET A 220 0.69 -25.24 1.12
C MET A 220 -0.03 -23.93 1.44
N VAL A 221 -1.00 -23.92 2.37
CA VAL A 221 -1.84 -22.75 2.67
C VAL A 221 -1.58 -22.19 4.06
N CYS A 222 -1.80 -20.89 4.21
CA CYS A 222 -1.83 -20.22 5.51
C CYS A 222 -3.24 -19.74 5.82
N VAL A 223 -3.85 -20.26 6.89
CA VAL A 223 -5.15 -19.79 7.40
C VAL A 223 -4.92 -18.83 8.56
N ASN A 224 -5.37 -17.59 8.42
CA ASN A 224 -5.28 -16.54 9.43
C ASN A 224 -6.66 -16.23 10.03
N CYS A 225 -6.93 -16.87 11.17
CA CYS A 225 -8.06 -16.60 12.04
C CYS A 225 -7.66 -16.94 13.50
N ASN A 226 -8.61 -16.89 14.44
CA ASN A 226 -8.33 -17.30 15.82
C ASN A 226 -8.01 -18.82 15.89
N GLU A 227 -7.26 -19.26 16.89
CA GLU A 227 -6.78 -20.66 16.96
C GLU A 227 -7.91 -21.68 17.14
N GLU A 228 -8.98 -21.34 17.84
CA GLU A 228 -10.16 -22.20 18.01
C GLU A 228 -10.83 -22.47 16.66
N MET A 229 -11.08 -21.41 15.89
CA MET A 229 -11.64 -21.45 14.54
C MET A 229 -10.73 -22.20 13.58
N LYS A 230 -9.42 -21.96 13.65
CA LYS A 230 -8.44 -22.66 12.81
C LYS A 230 -8.46 -24.17 13.06
N ASN A 231 -8.51 -24.58 14.32
CA ASN A 231 -8.61 -25.97 14.70
C ASN A 231 -9.95 -26.58 14.28
N HIS A 232 -11.05 -25.84 14.43
CA HIS A 232 -12.37 -26.31 14.00
C HIS A 232 -12.45 -26.49 12.48
N ILE A 233 -11.98 -25.52 11.69
CA ILE A 233 -11.87 -25.62 10.22
C ILE A 233 -11.06 -26.85 9.84
N ARG A 234 -9.87 -27.04 10.42
CA ARG A 234 -9.03 -28.21 10.14
C ARG A 234 -9.77 -29.51 10.46
N ASN A 235 -10.36 -29.61 11.65
CA ASN A 235 -11.06 -30.82 12.08
C ASN A 235 -12.23 -31.14 11.15
N LYS A 236 -13.04 -30.15 10.78
CA LYS A 236 -14.17 -30.37 9.86
C LYS A 236 -13.71 -30.83 8.48
N ILE A 237 -12.62 -30.27 7.93
CA ILE A 237 -12.05 -30.76 6.68
C ILE A 237 -11.56 -32.21 6.83
N MET A 238 -10.99 -32.61 7.97
CA MET A 238 -10.63 -34.02 8.22
C MET A 238 -11.88 -34.91 8.25
N VAL A 239 -12.92 -34.51 8.99
CA VAL A 239 -14.18 -35.25 9.13
C VAL A 239 -14.90 -35.42 7.79
N TYR A 240 -14.75 -34.49 6.86
CA TYR A 240 -15.27 -34.63 5.50
C TYR A 240 -14.76 -35.91 4.80
N GLY A 241 -13.56 -36.40 5.16
CA GLY A 241 -13.02 -37.67 4.67
C GLY A 241 -13.81 -38.93 5.06
N HIS A 242 -14.80 -38.81 5.97
CA HIS A 242 -15.74 -39.89 6.27
C HIS A 242 -16.98 -39.92 5.35
N LYS A 243 -17.09 -38.97 4.41
CA LYS A 243 -18.13 -39.01 3.38
C LYS A 243 -17.95 -40.23 2.48
N ASP A 244 -19.03 -40.57 1.78
CA ASP A 244 -19.06 -41.73 0.89
C ASP A 244 -17.92 -41.64 -0.15
N PRO A 245 -17.19 -42.74 -0.44
CA PRO A 245 -16.17 -42.72 -1.47
C PRO A 245 -16.65 -42.19 -2.82
N GLU A 246 -17.92 -42.43 -3.19
CA GLU A 246 -18.51 -41.85 -4.41
C GLU A 246 -18.49 -40.33 -4.37
N ILE A 247 -18.77 -39.72 -3.22
CA ILE A 247 -18.68 -38.26 -3.04
C ILE A 247 -17.23 -37.80 -3.17
N LEU A 248 -16.29 -38.49 -2.53
CA LEU A 248 -14.89 -38.05 -2.46
C LEU A 248 -14.14 -38.15 -3.79
N ILE A 249 -14.55 -39.04 -4.71
CA ILE A 249 -13.93 -39.16 -6.03
C ILE A 249 -14.43 -38.11 -7.02
N HIS A 250 -15.55 -37.45 -6.73
CA HIS A 250 -16.09 -36.38 -7.57
C HIS A 250 -15.59 -35.01 -7.10
N SER A 251 -15.02 -34.26 -8.04
CA SER A 251 -14.62 -32.88 -7.76
C SER A 251 -15.87 -32.05 -7.45
N PRO A 252 -15.85 -31.15 -6.45
CA PRO A 252 -16.97 -30.26 -6.12
C PRO A 252 -17.34 -29.20 -7.19
N GLU A 253 -16.75 -29.24 -8.40
CA GLU A 253 -16.92 -28.25 -9.48
C GLU A 253 -18.07 -28.56 -10.44
#